data_AF-A0A7S3M3J5-F1
#
_entry.id   AF-A0A7S3M3J5-F1
#
_cell.length_a   1.000
_cell.length_b   1.000
_cell.length_c   1.000
_cell.angle_alpha   90.00
_cell.angle_beta   90.00
_cell.angle_gamma   90.00
#
_symmetry.space_group_name_H-M   'P 1'
#
loop_
_entity.id
_entity.type
_entity.pdbx_description
1 polymer ?
#
loop_
_entity_poly.entity_id
_entity_poly.type
_entity_poly.pdbx_seq_one_letter_code
_entity_poly.pdbx_strand_id
1 'polypeptide(L)'
;GQVGSRPPMDAAVKTDEPASRIGVRSTVLICVAVGWTWYTMTTPGDRAQERSFAPIYALEDLRQFDGNGPDGTILIGVLGRVFNVTSGTEFYAKGQGYSVFAGHDCTHAFAIASTK
;
A
#
# COMPACT_ATOMS: atom_id res chain seq x y z
N GLY A 1 -34.37 -81.79 -7.72
CA GLY A 1 -33.45 -81.72 -6.56
C GLY A 1 -32.99 -80.30 -6.39
N GLN A 2 -33.16 -79.74 -5.19
CA GLN A 2 -32.49 -78.51 -4.75
C GLN A 2 -30.98 -78.73 -4.72
N VAL A 3 -30.16 -77.78 -5.19
CA VAL A 3 -28.89 -77.33 -4.56
C VAL A 3 -28.54 -75.98 -5.18
N GLY A 4 -28.50 -74.94 -4.35
CA GLY A 4 -27.93 -73.64 -4.71
C GLY A 4 -26.43 -73.59 -4.45
N SER A 5 -25.74 -72.71 -5.17
CA SER A 5 -24.40 -72.22 -4.81
C SER A 5 -24.27 -70.75 -5.25
N ARG A 6 -23.92 -69.90 -4.29
CA ARG A 6 -23.87 -68.42 -4.31
C ARG A 6 -23.06 -67.83 -5.48
N PRO A 7 -23.40 -66.63 -6.00
CA PRO A 7 -22.44 -65.85 -6.77
C PRO A 7 -21.30 -65.36 -5.84
N PRO A 8 -20.02 -65.42 -6.26
CA PRO A 8 -18.91 -64.90 -5.46
C PRO A 8 -19.00 -63.37 -5.35
N MET A 9 -18.97 -62.91 -4.10
CA MET A 9 -18.70 -61.53 -3.72
C MET A 9 -17.19 -61.33 -3.71
N ASP A 10 -16.62 -60.95 -4.84
CA ASP A 10 -15.33 -60.26 -4.91
C ASP A 10 -15.59 -59.05 -5.80
N ALA A 11 -16.02 -57.94 -5.19
CA ALA A 11 -15.14 -56.91 -4.68
C ALA A 11 -14.51 -56.12 -5.84
N ALA A 12 -14.92 -54.85 -5.89
CA ALA A 12 -14.16 -53.68 -6.35
C ALA A 12 -12.94 -54.00 -7.23
N VAL A 13 -12.93 -53.53 -8.46
CA VAL A 13 -12.56 -52.14 -8.68
C VAL A 13 -13.38 -51.61 -9.85
N LYS A 14 -14.36 -50.77 -9.51
CA LYS A 14 -14.90 -49.82 -10.45
C LYS A 14 -13.78 -48.81 -10.67
N THR A 15 -13.12 -48.86 -11.82
CA THR A 15 -12.21 -47.80 -12.26
C THR A 15 -13.03 -46.55 -12.56
N ASP A 16 -13.51 -45.90 -11.51
CA ASP A 16 -13.99 -44.53 -11.56
C ASP A 16 -12.77 -43.61 -11.54
N GLU A 17 -11.95 -43.64 -12.59
CA GLU A 17 -11.07 -42.51 -12.91
C GLU A 17 -11.73 -41.75 -14.07
N PRO A 18 -12.55 -40.70 -13.80
CA PRO A 18 -12.82 -39.72 -14.83
C PRO A 18 -11.53 -38.94 -15.06
N ALA A 19 -10.71 -39.52 -15.94
CA ALA A 19 -9.55 -38.91 -16.57
C ALA A 19 -9.84 -37.43 -16.80
N SER A 20 -9.02 -36.60 -16.16
CA SER A 20 -9.12 -35.15 -16.10
C SER A 20 -9.61 -34.52 -17.41
N ARG A 21 -10.93 -34.33 -17.52
CA ARG A 21 -11.55 -33.55 -18.59
C ARG A 21 -11.56 -32.06 -18.24
N ILE A 22 -10.48 -31.58 -17.63
CA ILE A 22 -10.20 -30.15 -17.59
C ILE A 22 -9.63 -29.85 -18.97
N GLY A 23 -10.53 -29.63 -19.94
CA GLY A 23 -10.13 -29.29 -21.31
C GLY A 23 -9.15 -28.12 -21.29
N VAL A 24 -8.19 -28.11 -22.21
CA VAL A 24 -7.12 -27.09 -22.32
C VAL A 24 -7.66 -25.65 -22.22
N ARG A 25 -8.91 -25.43 -22.65
CA ARG A 25 -9.63 -24.15 -22.55
C ARG A 25 -9.88 -23.71 -21.10
N SER A 26 -10.17 -24.65 -20.19
CA SER A 26 -10.37 -24.38 -18.75
C SER A 26 -9.06 -24.09 -18.05
N THR A 27 -7.97 -24.79 -18.40
CA THR A 27 -6.64 -24.48 -17.86
C THR A 27 -6.17 -23.08 -18.26
N VAL A 28 -6.43 -22.65 -19.49
CA VAL A 28 -6.12 -21.28 -19.94
C VAL A 28 -6.92 -20.24 -19.15
N LEU A 29 -8.21 -20.49 -18.88
CA LEU A 29 -9.02 -19.58 -18.06
C LEU A 29 -8.52 -19.51 -16.61
N ILE A 30 -8.09 -20.64 -16.04
CA ILE A 30 -7.48 -20.67 -14.70
C ILE A 30 -6.16 -19.90 -14.72
N CYS A 31 -5.29 -20.08 -15.71
CA CYS A 31 -4.04 -19.32 -15.81
C CYS A 31 -4.27 -17.81 -15.99
N VAL A 32 -5.28 -17.40 -16.78
CA VAL A 32 -5.64 -15.99 -16.93
C VAL A 32 -6.24 -15.43 -15.64
N ALA A 33 -7.10 -16.19 -14.94
CA ALA A 33 -7.67 -15.77 -13.67
C ALA A 33 -6.62 -15.69 -12.56
N VAL A 34 -5.68 -16.64 -12.49
CA VAL A 34 -4.55 -16.63 -11.56
C VAL A 34 -3.60 -15.49 -11.91
N GLY A 35 -3.31 -15.27 -13.20
CA GLY A 35 -2.51 -14.16 -13.68
C GLY A 35 -3.14 -12.81 -13.36
N TRP A 36 -4.45 -12.65 -13.55
CA TRP A 36 -5.22 -11.47 -13.18
C TRP A 36 -5.27 -11.28 -11.65
N THR A 37 -5.43 -12.36 -10.90
CA THR A 37 -5.42 -12.32 -9.43
C THR A 37 -4.04 -11.93 -8.91
N TRP A 38 -2.96 -12.46 -9.50
CA TRP A 38 -1.59 -12.03 -9.20
C TRP A 38 -1.34 -10.58 -9.61
N TYR A 39 -1.79 -10.20 -10.80
CA TYR A 39 -1.68 -8.84 -11.34
C TYR A 39 -2.39 -7.83 -10.45
N THR A 40 -3.58 -8.16 -9.93
CA THR A 40 -4.34 -7.34 -8.97
C THR A 40 -3.78 -7.39 -7.55
N MET A 41 -3.23 -8.51 -7.09
CA MET A 41 -2.50 -8.58 -5.80
C MET A 41 -1.20 -7.80 -5.80
N THR A 42 -0.53 -7.69 -6.96
CA THR A 42 0.77 -7.02 -7.09
C THR A 42 0.67 -5.62 -7.65
N THR A 43 -0.53 -5.13 -8.00
CA THR A 43 -0.68 -3.71 -8.36
C THR A 43 -0.50 -2.89 -7.09
N PRO A 44 0.48 -1.97 -7.02
CA PRO A 44 0.46 -0.91 -6.03
C PRO A 44 -0.54 0.18 -6.47
N GLY A 45 -1.72 -0.23 -6.94
CA GLY A 45 -2.79 0.68 -7.34
C GLY A 45 -3.70 0.86 -6.14
N ASP A 46 -3.52 1.96 -5.42
CA ASP A 46 -4.51 2.63 -4.52
C ASP A 46 -3.84 3.65 -3.59
N ARG A 47 -2.52 3.53 -3.35
CA ARG A 47 -1.77 4.49 -2.49
C ARG A 47 -1.77 5.94 -3.00
N ALA A 48 -2.07 6.15 -4.28
CA ALA A 48 -2.13 7.47 -4.88
C ALA A 48 -3.50 8.15 -4.69
N GLN A 49 -4.59 7.38 -4.54
CA GLN A 49 -5.96 7.92 -4.54
C GLN A 49 -6.42 8.38 -3.14
N GLU A 50 -5.83 7.85 -2.08
CA GLU A 50 -6.14 8.22 -0.69
C GLU A 50 -5.62 9.62 -0.29
N ARG A 51 -4.70 10.20 -1.06
CA ARG A 51 -4.08 11.51 -0.75
C ARG A 51 -4.97 12.74 -0.99
N SER A 52 -6.21 12.54 -1.45
CA SER A 52 -7.12 13.61 -1.85
C SER A 52 -7.75 14.38 -0.68
N PHE A 53 -7.63 13.91 0.56
CA PHE A 53 -8.23 14.55 1.75
C PHE A 53 -7.24 15.37 2.60
N ALA A 54 -5.98 15.53 2.17
CA ALA A 54 -5.03 16.34 2.93
C ALA A 54 -5.41 17.84 2.81
N PRO A 55 -5.39 18.61 3.91
CA PRO A 55 -5.58 20.06 3.84
C PRO A 55 -4.55 20.71 2.92
N ILE A 56 -5.01 21.62 2.07
CA ILE A 56 -4.17 22.41 1.19
C ILE A 56 -3.71 23.65 1.96
N TYR A 57 -2.41 23.91 1.96
CA TYR A 57 -1.82 25.08 2.59
C TYR A 57 -1.20 25.99 1.53
N ALA A 58 -1.48 27.29 1.61
CA ALA A 58 -0.72 28.29 0.88
C ALA A 58 0.66 28.49 1.53
N LEU A 59 1.65 28.97 0.76
CA LEU A 59 3.00 29.20 1.28
C LEU A 59 3.02 30.27 2.37
N GLU A 60 2.16 31.28 2.24
CA GLU A 60 2.00 32.36 3.21
C GLU A 60 1.41 31.83 4.52
N ASP A 61 0.45 30.91 4.44
CA ASP A 61 -0.18 30.28 5.59
C ASP A 61 0.77 29.30 6.29
N LEU A 62 1.76 28.73 5.61
CA LEU A 62 2.79 27.89 6.25
C LEU A 62 3.64 28.70 7.24
N ARG A 63 3.87 29.99 6.97
CA ARG A 63 4.75 30.84 7.79
C ARG A 63 4.25 31.08 9.20
N GLN A 64 2.94 30.93 9.45
CA GLN A 64 2.37 31.06 10.78
C GLN A 64 2.65 29.85 11.67
N PHE A 65 3.10 28.74 11.08
CA PHE A 65 3.42 27.47 11.76
C PHE A 65 4.93 27.28 11.90
N ASP A 66 5.60 28.30 12.44
CA ASP A 66 7.05 28.32 12.73
C ASP A 66 7.39 27.78 14.14
N GLY A 67 6.39 27.31 14.89
CA GLY A 67 6.54 26.85 16.28
C GLY A 67 6.52 27.97 17.33
N ASN A 68 6.35 29.24 16.94
CA ASN A 68 6.29 30.37 17.88
C ASN A 68 4.84 30.77 18.25
N GLY A 69 3.85 30.15 17.60
CA GLY A 69 2.43 30.32 17.91
C GLY A 69 2.02 29.68 19.26
N PRO A 70 0.80 29.98 19.75
CA PRO A 70 0.30 29.45 21.02
C PRO A 70 0.23 27.92 21.04
N ASP A 71 0.03 27.29 19.88
CA ASP A 71 -0.03 25.83 19.73
C ASP A 71 1.34 25.18 19.55
N GLY A 72 2.42 25.95 19.42
CA GLY A 72 3.79 25.44 19.18
C GLY A 72 3.92 24.56 17.93
N THR A 73 2.95 24.63 17.01
CA THR A 73 2.88 23.74 15.85
C THR A 73 3.90 24.15 14.80
N ILE A 74 4.66 23.17 14.31
CA ILE A 74 5.68 23.36 13.30
C ILE A 74 5.29 22.57 12.06
N LEU A 75 5.08 23.28 10.94
CA LEU A 75 4.83 22.68 9.63
C LEU A 75 5.98 22.97 8.68
N ILE A 76 6.30 22.00 7.81
CA ILE A 76 7.27 22.16 6.73
C ILE A 76 6.71 21.64 5.42
N GLY A 77 7.07 22.30 4.32
CA GLY A 77 6.77 21.83 2.96
C GLY A 77 7.94 21.02 2.39
N VAL A 78 7.66 19.86 1.79
CA VAL A 78 8.66 19.06 1.06
C VAL A 78 8.00 18.39 -0.15
N LEU A 79 8.53 18.67 -1.35
CA LEU A 79 8.05 18.15 -2.63
C LEU A 79 6.53 18.35 -2.82
N GLY A 80 6.02 19.53 -2.44
CA GLY A 80 4.60 19.87 -2.51
C GLY A 80 3.71 19.15 -1.49
N ARG A 81 4.29 18.55 -0.45
CA ARG A 81 3.57 17.92 0.67
C ARG A 81 3.88 18.65 1.95
N VAL A 82 2.88 18.82 2.80
CA VAL A 82 3.04 19.45 4.11
C VAL A 82 3.16 18.38 5.18
N PHE A 83 4.18 18.51 6.01
CA PHE A 83 4.45 17.62 7.11
C PHE A 83 4.35 18.36 8.44
N ASN A 84 3.63 17.78 9.39
CA ASN A 84 3.63 18.24 10.77
C ASN A 84 4.84 17.64 11.49
N VAL A 85 5.77 18.51 11.90
CA VAL A 85 7.01 18.14 12.59
C VAL A 85 7.05 18.68 14.01
N THR A 86 5.88 18.94 14.60
CA THR A 86 5.74 19.45 15.97
C THR A 86 6.37 18.51 17.02
N SER A 87 6.35 17.20 16.80
CA SER A 87 7.05 16.24 17.68
C SER A 87 8.57 16.40 17.66
N GLY A 88 9.13 17.05 16.65
CA GLY A 88 10.56 17.28 16.46
C GLY A 88 11.01 18.68 16.86
N THR A 89 10.41 19.28 17.88
CA THR A 89 10.79 20.64 18.35
C THR A 89 12.28 20.77 18.65
N GLU A 90 12.94 19.72 19.14
CA GLU A 90 14.40 19.74 19.38
C GLU A 90 15.23 20.10 18.13
N PHE A 91 14.70 19.84 16.94
CA PHE A 91 15.39 20.09 15.66
C PHE A 91 14.90 21.36 14.96
N TYR A 92 13.59 21.58 14.97
CA TYR A 92 12.93 22.64 14.21
C TYR A 92 12.54 23.86 15.03
N ALA A 93 12.63 23.81 16.37
CA ALA A 93 12.30 24.97 17.20
C ALA A 93 13.29 26.13 16.97
N LYS A 94 12.83 27.32 17.32
CA LYS A 94 13.61 28.56 17.21
C LYS A 94 14.97 28.43 17.91
N GLY A 95 16.04 28.69 17.15
CA GLY A 95 17.43 28.61 17.64
C GLY A 95 18.10 27.25 17.42
N GLN A 96 17.38 26.25 16.93
CA GLN A 96 17.93 24.94 16.57
C GLN A 96 18.43 24.91 15.12
N GLY A 97 19.25 23.90 14.79
CA GLY A 97 19.96 23.80 13.52
C GLY A 97 19.06 23.75 12.28
N TYR A 98 17.80 23.31 12.41
CA TYR A 98 16.83 23.25 11.32
C TYR A 98 15.67 24.24 11.47
N SER A 99 15.83 25.26 12.33
CA SER A 99 14.82 26.30 12.52
C SER A 99 14.51 27.12 11.26
N VAL A 100 15.45 27.20 10.32
CA VAL A 100 15.28 27.87 9.02
C VAL A 100 14.21 27.23 8.13
N PHE A 101 13.85 25.98 8.42
CA PHE A 101 12.87 25.20 7.68
C PHE A 101 11.45 25.33 8.24
N ALA A 102 11.32 25.77 9.49
CA ALA A 102 10.03 25.93 10.16
C ALA A 102 9.16 26.94 9.40
N GLY A 103 7.96 26.51 9.01
CA GLY A 103 6.98 27.34 8.29
C GLY A 103 7.35 27.66 6.83
N HIS A 104 8.26 26.91 6.21
CA HIS A 104 8.68 27.12 4.81
C HIS A 104 8.70 25.83 3.99
N ASP A 105 8.73 26.00 2.66
CA ASP A 105 9.00 24.92 1.72
C ASP A 105 10.52 24.66 1.63
N CYS A 106 10.92 23.49 2.09
CA CYS A 106 12.31 23.04 2.19
C CYS A 106 12.75 22.26 0.96
N THR A 107 11.89 22.13 -0.06
CA THR A 107 12.18 21.35 -1.27
C THR A 107 13.48 21.80 -1.93
N HIS A 108 13.69 23.10 -2.07
CA HIS A 108 14.90 23.64 -2.67
C HIS A 108 16.13 23.34 -1.80
N ALA A 109 16.05 23.64 -0.51
CA ALA A 109 17.11 23.40 0.46
C ALA A 109 17.56 21.92 0.50
N PHE A 110 16.61 20.98 0.44
CA PHE A 110 16.89 19.55 0.37
C PHE A 110 17.48 19.13 -0.98
N ALA A 111 17.05 19.75 -2.09
CA ALA A 111 17.63 19.47 -3.40
C ALA A 111 19.12 19.86 -3.48
N ILE A 112 19.53 20.93 -2.79
CA ILE A 112 20.92 21.41 -2.75
C ILE A 112 21.68 20.96 -1.49
N ALA A 113 21.07 20.15 -0.63
CA ALA A 113 21.61 19.73 0.68
C ALA A 113 22.18 20.90 1.51
N SER A 114 21.49 22.04 1.53
CA SER A 114 21.91 23.27 2.21
C SER A 114 20.88 23.71 3.25
N THR A 115 21.35 24.25 4.37
CA THR A 115 20.55 24.91 5.41
C THR A 115 20.66 26.44 5.36
N LYS A 116 21.22 27.00 4.28
CA LYS A 116 21.36 28.43 4.02
C LYS A 116 20.52 28.86 2.85
#